data_AF-A0A925XUN6-F1
#
_entry.id   AF-A0A925XUN6-F1
#
_cell.length_a   1.000
_cell.length_b   1.000
_cell.length_c   1.000
_cell.angle_alpha   90.00
_cell.angle_beta   90.00
_cell.angle_gamma   90.00
#
_symmetry.space_group_name_H-M   'P 1'
#
loop_
_entity.id
_entity.type
_entity.pdbx_description
1 polymer ?
#
loop_
_entity_poly.entity_id
_entity_poly.type
_entity_poly.pdbx_seq_one_letter_code
_entity_poly.pdbx_strand_id
1 'polypeptide(L)'
;AYREKAREQALDPIPVDISGWLKLAKNTLEGVVEGKEVQWEAVSFALALSTGRRQAEVHCTGALLPVDAHRPDLGNDVVAVKTGYAVVFAGRGDRLFGQTKARPGTEAEKEWRARPQRTIPTLLSAELVIAGWNWLEEHEHKVEHEDEVNGAFNGKLRAFMAKVATGYSYKNLRDFYAVGCWRNWLKDGVQETSLPERLKEVLGHGPLGDATPSYRKFCLTEHSTSRF
;
A
#
# COMPACT_ATOMS: atom_id res chain seq x y z
N ALA A 1 30.26 9.67 -0.52
CA ALA A 1 30.54 9.07 0.81
C ALA A 1 29.33 8.33 1.43
N TYR A 2 28.38 8.95 2.17
CA TYR A 2 27.29 8.20 2.84
C TYR A 2 26.27 7.58 1.87
N ARG A 3 25.98 8.26 0.75
CA ARG A 3 25.08 7.77 -0.30
C ARG A 3 25.70 6.69 -1.20
N GLU A 4 27.03 6.58 -1.25
CA GLU A 4 27.72 5.52 -1.99
C GLU A 4 27.76 4.21 -1.20
N LYS A 5 27.98 4.26 0.12
CA LYS A 5 27.88 3.06 0.98
C LYS A 5 26.49 2.41 0.95
N ALA A 6 25.43 3.19 0.76
CA ALA A 6 24.07 2.67 0.61
C ALA A 6 23.77 2.08 -0.78
N ARG A 7 24.61 2.36 -1.79
CA ARG A 7 24.52 1.79 -3.15
C ARG A 7 25.32 0.50 -3.31
N GLU A 8 26.45 0.37 -2.61
CA GLU A 8 27.34 -0.81 -2.70
C GLU A 8 26.90 -2.02 -1.86
N GLN A 9 26.07 -1.81 -0.84
CA GLN A 9 25.43 -2.92 -0.13
C GLN A 9 24.16 -3.33 -0.88
N ALA A 10 24.32 -4.08 -1.96
CA ALA A 10 23.30 -5.03 -2.39
C ALA A 10 23.18 -6.09 -1.28
N LEU A 11 22.55 -5.74 -0.16
CA LEU A 11 22.20 -6.71 0.86
C LEU A 11 21.32 -7.76 0.18
N ASP A 12 21.65 -9.03 0.40
CA ASP A 12 20.80 -10.13 0.00
C ASP A 12 19.37 -9.84 0.52
N PRO A 13 18.36 -9.82 -0.35
CA PRO A 13 17.00 -9.54 0.07
C PRO A 13 16.59 -10.52 1.17
N ILE A 14 15.97 -10.01 2.23
CA ILE A 14 15.51 -10.82 3.36
C ILE A 14 14.29 -11.63 2.89
N PRO A 15 14.35 -12.98 2.92
CA PRO A 15 13.20 -13.79 2.57
C PRO A 15 12.07 -13.60 3.57
N VAL A 16 10.84 -13.41 3.07
CA VAL A 16 9.63 -13.26 3.89
C VAL A 16 8.51 -14.10 3.33
N ASP A 17 7.74 -14.73 4.22
CA ASP A 17 6.47 -15.35 3.85
C ASP A 17 5.29 -14.52 4.37
N ILE A 18 4.54 -13.95 3.42
CA ILE A 18 3.40 -13.09 3.73
C ILE A 18 2.05 -13.84 3.66
N SER A 19 2.05 -15.14 3.36
CA SER A 19 0.81 -15.91 3.12
C SER A 19 -0.10 -15.93 4.35
N GLY A 20 0.47 -16.16 5.53
CA GLY A 20 -0.27 -16.13 6.79
C GLY A 20 -0.87 -14.74 7.09
N TRP A 21 -0.14 -13.68 6.74
CA TRP A 21 -0.59 -12.30 6.91
C TRP A 21 -1.68 -11.91 5.92
N LEU A 22 -1.59 -12.35 4.67
CA LEU A 22 -2.63 -12.14 3.68
C LEU A 22 -3.91 -12.91 4.04
N LYS A 23 -3.79 -14.13 4.56
CA LYS A 23 -4.94 -14.90 5.08
C LYS A 23 -5.61 -14.18 6.25
N LEU A 24 -4.83 -13.67 7.20
CA LEU A 24 -5.35 -12.87 8.31
C LEU A 24 -6.06 -11.60 7.79
N ALA A 25 -5.42 -10.88 6.87
CA ALA A 25 -5.97 -9.67 6.28
C ALA A 25 -7.29 -9.96 5.55
N LYS A 26 -7.35 -11.01 4.72
CA LYS A 26 -8.56 -11.46 4.04
C LYS A 26 -9.68 -11.77 5.02
N ASN A 27 -9.43 -12.64 6.00
CA ASN A 27 -10.43 -13.02 7.00
C ASN A 27 -10.95 -11.82 7.80
N THR A 28 -10.08 -10.84 8.07
CA THR A 28 -10.47 -9.61 8.78
C THR A 28 -11.44 -8.78 7.94
N LEU A 29 -11.12 -8.57 6.66
CA LEU A 29 -11.97 -7.79 5.75
C LEU A 29 -13.28 -8.52 5.40
N GLU A 30 -13.26 -9.85 5.30
CA GLU A 30 -14.49 -10.65 5.20
C GLU A 30 -15.36 -10.49 6.45
N GLY A 31 -14.74 -10.48 7.63
CA GLY A 31 -15.44 -10.20 8.89
C GLY A 31 -16.12 -8.82 8.91
N VAL A 32 -15.48 -7.79 8.33
CA VAL A 32 -16.08 -6.46 8.16
C VAL A 32 -17.35 -6.54 7.30
N VAL A 33 -17.27 -7.18 6.12
CA VAL A 33 -18.41 -7.32 5.20
C VAL A 33 -19.56 -8.11 5.83
N GLU A 34 -19.24 -9.12 6.63
CA GLU A 34 -20.20 -9.96 7.36
C GLU A 34 -20.77 -9.28 8.62
N GLY A 35 -20.35 -8.05 8.96
CA GLY A 35 -20.79 -7.33 10.15
C GLY A 35 -20.32 -7.95 11.46
N LYS A 36 -19.22 -8.71 11.45
CA LYS A 36 -18.61 -9.30 12.64
C LYS A 36 -17.83 -8.25 13.42
N GLU A 37 -17.70 -8.46 14.72
CA GLU A 37 -16.79 -7.68 15.54
C GLU A 37 -15.35 -7.96 15.13
N VAL A 38 -14.64 -6.93 14.69
CA VAL A 38 -13.23 -6.99 14.28
C VAL A 38 -12.41 -5.93 15.01
N GLN A 39 -11.13 -6.22 15.22
CA GLN A 39 -10.20 -5.25 15.78
C GLN A 39 -9.77 -4.25 14.72
N TRP A 40 -9.88 -2.95 15.01
CA TRP A 40 -9.51 -1.90 14.06
C TRP A 40 -8.02 -1.96 13.68
N GLU A 41 -7.15 -2.43 14.57
CA GLU A 41 -5.72 -2.64 14.28
C GLU A 41 -5.53 -3.69 13.17
N ALA A 42 -6.36 -4.73 13.16
CA ALA A 42 -6.34 -5.77 12.14
C ALA A 42 -6.87 -5.24 10.81
N VAL A 43 -7.91 -4.40 10.81
CA VAL A 43 -8.41 -3.73 9.60
C VAL A 43 -7.32 -2.79 9.03
N SER A 44 -6.69 -1.97 9.87
CA SER A 44 -5.59 -1.09 9.48
C SER A 44 -4.40 -1.88 8.91
N PHE A 45 -4.00 -2.97 9.55
CA PHE A 45 -2.99 -3.89 9.04
C PHE A 45 -3.36 -4.46 7.67
N ALA A 46 -4.59 -4.95 7.52
CA ALA A 46 -5.08 -5.53 6.28
C ALA A 46 -5.05 -4.52 5.13
N LEU A 47 -5.48 -3.28 5.38
CA LEU A 47 -5.45 -2.21 4.39
C LEU A 47 -4.02 -1.82 4.01
N ALA A 48 -3.12 -1.62 4.97
CA ALA A 48 -1.74 -1.26 4.66
C ALA A 48 -1.00 -2.38 3.91
N LEU A 49 -1.20 -3.65 4.28
CA LEU A 49 -0.62 -4.79 3.58
C LEU A 49 -1.18 -4.94 2.16
N SER A 50 -2.49 -4.76 1.97
CA SER A 50 -3.14 -4.98 0.68
C SER A 50 -2.97 -3.84 -0.31
N THR A 51 -2.68 -2.61 0.14
CA THR A 51 -2.62 -1.40 -0.71
C THR A 51 -1.25 -0.70 -0.71
N GLY A 52 -0.37 -1.10 0.21
CA GLY A 52 0.93 -0.45 0.43
C GLY A 52 0.83 1.00 0.91
N ARG A 53 -0.34 1.45 1.37
CA ARG A 53 -0.51 2.81 1.88
C ARG A 53 0.18 2.98 3.22
N ARG A 54 0.69 4.19 3.47
CA ARG A 54 1.30 4.56 4.75
C ARG A 54 0.23 4.71 5.82
N GLN A 55 0.61 4.60 7.09
CA GLN A 55 -0.32 4.82 8.22
C GLN A 55 -1.07 6.16 8.12
N ALA A 56 -0.36 7.24 7.76
CA ALA A 56 -0.96 8.57 7.55
C ALA A 56 -1.91 8.63 6.34
N GLU A 57 -1.72 7.77 5.33
CA GLU A 57 -2.62 7.65 4.19
C GLU A 57 -3.87 6.86 4.59
N VAL A 58 -3.72 5.78 5.36
CA VAL A 58 -4.83 4.94 5.85
C VAL A 58 -5.74 5.71 6.81
N HIS A 59 -5.16 6.42 7.78
CA HIS A 59 -5.91 6.99 8.90
C HIS A 59 -6.22 8.48 8.77
N CYS A 60 -5.85 9.15 7.68
CA CYS A 60 -6.02 10.60 7.62
C CYS A 60 -6.13 11.14 6.19
N THR A 61 -5.10 10.94 5.37
CA THR A 61 -4.94 11.70 4.13
C THR A 61 -5.48 11.01 2.88
N GLY A 62 -5.76 9.71 2.92
CA GLY A 62 -6.15 8.94 1.75
C GLY A 62 -7.65 8.69 1.61
N ALA A 63 -8.06 8.42 0.37
CA ALA A 63 -9.36 7.85 0.01
C ALA A 63 -9.15 6.71 -0.99
N LEU A 64 -10.02 5.69 -0.90
CA LEU A 64 -10.10 4.59 -1.87
C LEU A 64 -11.46 4.63 -2.54
N LEU A 65 -11.45 4.56 -3.87
CA LEU A 65 -12.65 4.54 -4.70
C LEU A 65 -12.64 3.26 -5.55
N PRO A 66 -13.82 2.71 -5.89
CA PRO A 66 -13.93 1.66 -6.90
C PRO A 66 -13.30 2.12 -8.21
N VAL A 67 -12.64 1.20 -8.92
CA VAL A 67 -12.28 1.46 -10.32
C VAL A 67 -13.55 1.40 -11.13
N ASP A 68 -13.97 2.55 -11.67
CA ASP A 68 -15.02 2.58 -12.68
C ASP A 68 -14.46 1.93 -13.95
N ALA A 69 -15.15 0.92 -14.48
CA ALA A 69 -14.66 0.08 -15.59
C ALA A 69 -14.47 0.84 -16.92
N HIS A 70 -14.80 2.13 -16.95
CA HIS A 70 -14.81 3.00 -18.13
C HIS A 70 -13.83 4.19 -18.08
N ARG A 71 -12.78 4.14 -17.27
CA ARG A 71 -11.69 5.13 -17.26
C ARG A 71 -10.61 4.79 -18.32
N PRO A 72 -10.45 5.58 -19.41
CA PRO A 72 -9.48 5.30 -20.48
C PRO A 72 -8.02 5.65 -20.12
N ASP A 73 -7.77 6.27 -18.97
CA ASP A 73 -6.45 6.64 -18.44
C ASP A 73 -5.81 5.55 -17.57
N LEU A 74 -6.48 4.41 -17.42
CA LEU A 74 -5.91 3.21 -16.81
C LEU A 74 -4.75 2.73 -17.67
N GLY A 75 -3.53 3.11 -17.25
CA GLY A 75 -2.28 2.58 -17.79
C GLY A 75 -2.17 1.06 -17.63
N ASN A 76 -0.94 0.55 -17.70
CA ASN A 76 -0.61 -0.85 -17.97
C ASN A 76 -1.08 -1.93 -16.95
N ASP A 77 -1.99 -1.63 -16.01
CA ASP A 77 -2.58 -2.55 -15.02
C ASP A 77 -4.02 -3.01 -15.38
N VAL A 78 -4.31 -3.07 -16.68
CA VAL A 78 -5.58 -3.57 -17.25
C VAL A 78 -5.99 -4.94 -16.67
N VAL A 79 -5.03 -5.80 -16.32
CA VAL A 79 -5.29 -7.13 -15.76
C VAL A 79 -5.90 -7.04 -14.36
N ALA A 80 -5.31 -6.26 -13.46
CA ALA A 80 -5.79 -6.12 -12.08
C ALA A 80 -7.19 -5.47 -12.02
N VAL A 81 -7.46 -4.53 -12.94
CA VAL A 81 -8.79 -3.92 -13.09
C VAL A 81 -9.83 -4.96 -13.51
N LYS A 82 -9.53 -5.76 -14.52
CA LYS A 82 -10.45 -6.80 -15.02
C LYS A 82 -10.76 -7.88 -14.00
N THR A 83 -9.85 -8.13 -13.05
CA THR A 83 -10.02 -9.18 -12.04
C THR A 83 -10.62 -8.67 -10.73
N GLY A 84 -10.88 -7.36 -10.59
CA GLY A 84 -11.39 -6.78 -9.35
C GLY A 84 -10.34 -6.66 -8.23
N TYR A 85 -9.06 -6.51 -8.59
CA TYR A 85 -7.93 -6.34 -7.66
C TYR A 85 -7.23 -4.98 -7.87
N ALA A 86 -8.01 -3.95 -8.15
CA ALA A 86 -7.52 -2.59 -8.29
C ALA A 86 -8.51 -1.60 -7.69
N VAL A 87 -7.98 -0.52 -7.13
CA VAL A 87 -8.74 0.61 -6.57
C VAL A 87 -8.13 1.91 -7.05
N VAL A 88 -8.92 2.97 -7.09
CA VAL A 88 -8.41 4.33 -7.28
C VAL A 88 -8.03 4.89 -5.92
N PHE A 89 -6.77 5.26 -5.75
CA PHE A 89 -6.27 5.98 -4.59
C PHE A 89 -6.22 7.48 -4.86
N ALA A 90 -6.77 8.26 -3.93
CA ALA A 90 -6.84 9.71 -3.96
C ALA A 90 -6.49 10.30 -2.57
N GLY A 91 -6.39 11.63 -2.49
CA GLY A 91 -6.44 12.32 -1.21
C GLY A 91 -7.88 12.41 -0.65
N ARG A 92 -8.02 12.56 0.68
CA ARG A 92 -9.31 12.71 1.38
C ARG A 92 -9.73 14.19 1.46
N GLY A 93 -10.98 14.49 1.10
CA GLY A 93 -11.56 15.83 1.23
C GLY A 93 -11.00 16.85 0.22
N ASP A 94 -10.60 18.02 0.71
CA ASP A 94 -9.91 19.06 -0.08
C ASP A 94 -8.43 18.74 -0.34
N ARG A 95 -7.91 17.68 0.31
CA ARG A 95 -6.55 17.20 0.08
C ARG A 95 -6.51 16.56 -1.28
N LEU A 96 -5.81 17.22 -2.18
CA LEU A 96 -5.56 16.69 -3.51
C LEU A 96 -4.76 15.36 -3.46
N PHE A 97 -4.06 15.04 -2.35
CA PHE A 97 -3.18 13.86 -2.22
C PHE A 97 -3.05 13.29 -0.81
N GLY A 98 -2.72 12.00 -0.73
CA GLY A 98 -2.05 11.41 0.43
C GLY A 98 -0.61 11.93 0.61
N GLN A 99 -0.01 11.71 1.79
CA GLN A 99 1.31 12.24 2.22
C GLN A 99 2.36 12.35 1.08
N THR A 100 2.53 13.55 0.52
CA THR A 100 3.60 13.85 -0.44
C THR A 100 4.83 14.32 0.31
N LYS A 101 5.94 13.58 0.20
CA LYS A 101 7.25 14.07 0.68
C LYS A 101 7.91 15.07 -0.27
N ALA A 102 7.20 15.48 -1.34
CA ALA A 102 7.67 16.52 -2.23
C ALA A 102 7.71 17.85 -1.48
N ARG A 103 8.82 18.58 -1.62
CA ARG A 103 8.91 19.92 -1.01
C ARG A 103 7.98 20.88 -1.76
N PRO A 104 7.36 21.84 -1.07
CA PRO A 104 6.59 22.90 -1.72
C PRO A 104 7.40 23.61 -2.81
N GLY A 105 6.78 23.91 -3.94
CA GLY A 105 7.34 24.59 -5.10
C GLY A 105 8.19 23.72 -6.04
N THR A 106 8.31 22.41 -5.79
CA THR A 106 9.11 21.52 -6.65
C THR A 106 8.32 21.01 -7.86
N GLU A 107 9.01 20.70 -8.97
CA GLU A 107 8.38 20.05 -10.13
C GLU A 107 7.71 18.72 -9.75
N ALA A 108 8.29 17.99 -8.80
CA ALA A 108 7.65 16.81 -8.22
C ALA A 108 6.29 17.15 -7.58
N GLU A 109 6.18 18.24 -6.83
CA GLU A 109 4.89 18.68 -6.28
C GLU A 109 3.90 19.07 -7.39
N LYS A 110 4.35 19.79 -8.43
CA LYS A 110 3.49 20.20 -9.56
C LYS A 110 2.96 18.99 -10.34
N GLU A 111 3.83 18.03 -10.63
CA GLU A 111 3.45 16.80 -11.33
C GLU A 111 2.51 15.95 -10.47
N TRP A 112 2.74 15.90 -9.15
CA TRP A 112 1.79 15.29 -8.22
C TRP A 112 0.44 15.99 -8.31
N ARG A 113 0.41 17.32 -8.20
CA ARG A 113 -0.81 18.15 -8.35
C ARG A 113 -1.57 17.90 -9.64
N ALA A 114 -0.89 17.56 -10.72
CA ALA A 114 -1.51 17.24 -11.99
C ALA A 114 -2.16 15.83 -12.04
N ARG A 115 -1.89 14.94 -11.08
CA ARG A 115 -2.40 13.56 -11.02
C ARG A 115 -3.13 13.26 -9.70
N PRO A 116 -4.26 13.93 -9.41
CA PRO A 116 -4.99 13.87 -8.12
C PRO A 116 -5.42 12.47 -7.69
N GLN A 117 -5.45 11.54 -8.63
CA GLN A 117 -5.88 10.16 -8.42
C GLN A 117 -4.95 9.25 -9.20
N ARG A 118 -4.74 8.03 -8.68
CA ARG A 118 -4.05 6.97 -9.40
C ARG A 118 -4.68 5.63 -9.11
N THR A 119 -4.73 4.76 -10.09
CA THR A 119 -5.09 3.37 -9.87
C THR A 119 -3.91 2.64 -9.24
N ILE A 120 -4.19 1.85 -8.22
CA ILE A 120 -3.21 0.97 -7.58
C ILE A 120 -3.76 -0.46 -7.58
N PRO A 121 -2.91 -1.48 -7.77
CA PRO A 121 -3.33 -2.85 -7.55
C PRO A 121 -3.55 -3.09 -6.05
N THR A 122 -4.31 -4.13 -5.73
CA THR A 122 -4.50 -4.62 -4.37
C THR A 122 -4.10 -6.09 -4.29
N LEU A 123 -3.57 -6.53 -3.13
CA LEU A 123 -3.26 -7.94 -2.90
C LEU A 123 -4.48 -8.79 -2.50
N LEU A 124 -5.60 -8.13 -2.19
CA LEU A 124 -6.91 -8.72 -1.90
C LEU A 124 -7.97 -8.08 -2.80
N SER A 125 -9.17 -8.63 -2.89
CA SER A 125 -10.21 -8.07 -3.77
C SER A 125 -10.54 -6.62 -3.40
N ALA A 126 -10.78 -5.80 -4.43
CA ALA A 126 -11.07 -4.38 -4.31
C ALA A 126 -12.30 -4.13 -3.44
N GLU A 127 -13.31 -5.00 -3.53
CA GLU A 127 -14.52 -4.96 -2.70
C GLU A 127 -14.19 -5.03 -1.20
N LEU A 128 -13.39 -6.02 -0.79
CA LEU A 128 -12.98 -6.19 0.60
C LEU A 128 -12.15 -5.00 1.10
N VAL A 129 -11.24 -4.52 0.25
CA VAL A 129 -10.38 -3.37 0.57
C VAL A 129 -11.21 -2.10 0.76
N ILE A 130 -12.19 -1.84 -0.10
CA ILE A 130 -13.09 -0.68 0.00
C ILE A 130 -13.97 -0.80 1.25
N ALA A 131 -14.54 -1.98 1.51
CA ALA A 131 -15.35 -2.22 2.70
C ALA A 131 -14.56 -1.94 4.00
N GLY A 132 -13.33 -2.46 4.11
CA GLY A 132 -12.47 -2.18 5.27
C GLY A 132 -12.10 -0.71 5.40
N TRP A 133 -11.90 -0.02 4.27
CA TRP A 133 -11.57 1.40 4.27
C TRP A 133 -12.72 2.26 4.81
N ASN A 134 -13.95 1.98 4.35
CA ASN A 134 -15.16 2.66 4.80
C ASN A 134 -15.44 2.35 6.27
N TRP A 135 -15.23 1.10 6.70
CA TRP A 135 -15.41 0.70 8.09
C TRP A 135 -14.53 1.52 9.05
N LEU A 136 -13.27 1.83 8.69
CA LEU A 136 -12.43 2.71 9.51
C LEU A 136 -12.97 4.14 9.60
N GLU A 137 -13.64 4.64 8.56
CA GLU A 137 -14.28 5.97 8.58
C GLU A 137 -15.50 5.98 9.50
N GLU A 138 -16.36 4.97 9.36
CA GLU A 138 -17.60 4.84 10.14
C GLU A 138 -17.36 4.62 11.64
N HIS A 139 -16.23 4.00 12.00
CA HIS A 139 -15.86 3.69 13.39
C HIS A 139 -14.86 4.70 14.00
N GLU A 140 -14.76 5.91 13.42
CA GLU A 140 -13.92 7.00 13.93
C GLU A 140 -12.43 6.63 14.09
N HIS A 141 -11.94 5.70 13.27
CA HIS A 141 -10.54 5.31 13.23
C HIS A 141 -9.76 6.10 12.18
N LYS A 142 -10.16 7.37 11.98
CA LYS A 142 -9.42 8.38 11.22
C LYS A 142 -9.31 9.66 12.02
N VAL A 143 -8.23 10.38 11.79
CA VAL A 143 -7.99 11.72 12.34
C VAL A 143 -8.05 12.76 11.25
N GLU A 144 -8.36 13.98 11.63
CA GLU A 144 -8.44 15.09 10.68
C GLU A 144 -7.04 15.60 10.34
N HIS A 145 -6.09 15.66 11.28
CA HIS A 145 -4.76 16.19 11.03
C HIS A 145 -3.67 15.11 10.98
N GLU A 146 -2.72 15.25 10.06
CA GLU A 146 -1.69 14.22 9.83
C GLU A 146 -0.73 14.05 11.02
N ASP A 147 -0.43 15.14 11.74
CA ASP A 147 0.42 15.15 12.92
C ASP A 147 -0.19 14.39 14.11
N GLU A 148 -1.51 14.20 14.13
CA GLU A 148 -2.23 13.43 15.15
C GLU A 148 -2.09 11.91 14.93
N VAL A 149 -1.83 11.45 13.70
CA VAL A 149 -1.82 10.02 13.33
C VAL A 149 -0.88 9.20 14.20
N ASN A 150 0.32 9.74 14.47
CA ASN A 150 1.31 9.02 15.26
C ASN A 150 0.89 8.90 16.72
N GLY A 151 0.34 9.97 17.31
CA GLY A 151 -0.16 9.96 18.68
C GLY A 151 -1.36 9.04 18.86
N ALA A 152 -2.28 9.06 17.90
CA ALA A 152 -3.53 8.30 17.96
C ALA A 152 -3.34 6.79 17.78
N PHE A 153 -2.49 6.36 16.83
CA PHE A 153 -2.52 4.97 16.36
C PHE A 153 -1.21 4.18 16.58
N ASN A 154 -0.04 4.84 16.61
CA ASN A 154 1.25 4.14 16.53
C ASN A 154 1.48 3.16 17.69
N GLY A 155 1.08 3.52 18.91
CA GLY A 155 1.24 2.65 20.09
C GLY A 155 0.50 1.33 19.96
N LYS A 156 -0.80 1.39 19.62
CA LYS A 156 -1.67 0.22 19.45
C LYS A 156 -1.27 -0.61 18.24
N LEU A 157 -0.95 0.03 17.10
CA LEU A 157 -0.47 -0.67 15.91
C LEU A 157 0.88 -1.36 16.14
N ARG A 158 1.81 -0.75 16.90
CA ARG A 158 3.07 -1.40 17.27
C ARG A 158 2.82 -2.64 18.14
N ALA A 159 1.92 -2.55 19.11
CA ALA A 159 1.56 -3.69 19.95
C ALA A 159 0.90 -4.81 19.15
N PHE A 160 0.05 -4.47 18.17
CA PHE A 160 -0.54 -5.43 17.25
C PHE A 160 0.51 -6.09 16.35
N MET A 161 1.39 -5.29 15.71
CA MET A 161 2.48 -5.79 14.86
C MET A 161 3.42 -6.74 15.62
N ALA A 162 3.72 -6.46 16.89
CA ALA A 162 4.53 -7.34 17.73
C ALA A 162 3.90 -8.73 17.97
N LYS A 163 2.58 -8.86 17.81
CA LYS A 163 1.85 -10.14 17.93
C LYS A 163 1.78 -10.89 16.60
N VAL A 164 1.51 -10.18 15.50
CA VAL A 164 1.17 -10.81 14.21
C VAL A 164 2.34 -10.91 13.23
N ALA A 165 3.33 -10.02 13.36
CA ALA A 165 4.47 -9.90 12.45
C ALA A 165 5.74 -9.53 13.24
N THR A 166 6.09 -10.37 14.22
CA THR A 166 7.23 -10.19 15.12
C THR A 166 8.51 -9.86 14.36
N GLY A 167 9.23 -8.82 14.81
CA GLY A 167 10.45 -8.34 14.18
C GLY A 167 10.23 -7.32 13.05
N TYR A 168 8.97 -7.06 12.67
CA TYR A 168 8.62 -6.08 11.65
C TYR A 168 7.87 -4.89 12.23
N SER A 169 8.02 -3.74 11.57
CA SER A 169 7.28 -2.52 11.88
C SER A 169 6.11 -2.34 10.93
N TYR A 170 5.12 -1.54 11.31
CA TYR A 170 3.97 -1.23 10.44
C TYR A 170 4.40 -0.65 9.08
N LYS A 171 5.49 0.11 9.05
CA LYS A 171 6.08 0.63 7.80
C LYS A 171 6.49 -0.47 6.83
N ASN A 172 6.88 -1.66 7.32
CA ASN A 172 7.29 -2.78 6.46
C ASN A 172 6.14 -3.40 5.69
N LEU A 173 4.88 -3.19 6.09
CA LEU A 173 3.71 -3.66 5.33
C LEU A 173 3.70 -3.12 3.89
N ARG A 174 4.20 -1.90 3.69
CA ARG A 174 4.38 -1.33 2.35
C ARG A 174 5.47 -2.01 1.54
N ASP A 175 6.54 -2.47 2.19
CA ASP A 175 7.60 -3.24 1.52
C ASP A 175 7.05 -4.64 1.13
N PHE A 176 6.24 -5.24 2.00
CA PHE A 176 5.57 -6.52 1.73
C PHE A 176 4.54 -6.43 0.60
N TYR A 177 3.77 -5.34 0.57
CA TYR A 177 2.90 -5.00 -0.55
C TYR A 177 3.69 -4.92 -1.86
N ALA A 178 4.83 -4.22 -1.85
CA ALA A 178 5.66 -4.01 -3.04
C ALA A 178 6.16 -5.34 -3.62
N VAL A 179 6.67 -6.25 -2.78
CA VAL A 179 7.13 -7.57 -3.25
C VAL A 179 5.98 -8.47 -3.69
N GLY A 180 4.80 -8.35 -3.07
CA GLY A 180 3.57 -9.02 -3.51
C GLY A 180 3.15 -8.58 -4.92
N CYS A 181 3.12 -7.28 -5.17
CA CYS A 181 2.83 -6.72 -6.49
C CYS A 181 3.86 -7.16 -7.52
N TRP A 182 5.14 -7.07 -7.18
CA TRP A 182 6.25 -7.50 -8.04
C TRP A 182 6.07 -8.95 -8.49
N ARG A 183 5.79 -9.86 -7.55
CA ARG A 183 5.56 -11.28 -7.84
C ARG A 183 4.33 -11.50 -8.73
N ASN A 184 3.25 -10.75 -8.51
CA ASN A 184 2.03 -10.85 -9.31
C ASN A 184 2.24 -10.36 -10.74
N TRP A 185 2.92 -9.23 -10.92
CA TRP A 185 3.24 -8.71 -12.24
C TRP A 185 4.13 -9.64 -13.05
N LEU A 186 5.14 -10.25 -12.41
CA LEU A 186 5.95 -11.29 -13.07
C LEU A 186 5.09 -12.48 -13.54
N LYS A 187 4.13 -12.94 -12.72
CA LYS A 187 3.19 -14.01 -13.10
C LYS A 187 2.27 -13.59 -14.25
N ASP A 188 1.90 -12.31 -14.31
CA ASP A 188 1.09 -11.74 -15.39
C ASP A 188 1.92 -11.44 -16.66
N GLY A 189 3.20 -11.80 -16.69
CA GLY A 189 4.06 -11.64 -17.87
C GLY A 189 4.65 -10.23 -18.05
N VAL A 190 4.58 -9.38 -17.02
CA VAL A 190 5.23 -8.06 -17.05
C VAL A 190 6.75 -8.25 -17.05
N GLN A 191 7.44 -7.56 -17.96
CA GLN A 191 8.89 -7.62 -18.07
C GLN A 191 9.56 -7.07 -16.81
N GLU A 192 10.55 -7.80 -16.29
CA GLU A 192 11.26 -7.45 -15.06
C GLU A 192 11.89 -6.05 -15.10
N THR A 193 12.37 -5.64 -16.28
CA THR A 193 12.94 -4.31 -16.55
C THR A 193 11.96 -3.16 -16.34
N SER A 194 10.65 -3.42 -16.38
CA SER A 194 9.59 -2.40 -16.21
C SER A 194 9.02 -2.32 -14.78
N LEU A 195 9.37 -3.28 -13.92
CA LEU A 195 8.83 -3.37 -12.56
C LEU A 195 9.25 -2.22 -11.64
N PRO A 196 10.50 -1.69 -11.71
CA PRO A 196 10.88 -0.51 -10.94
C PRO A 196 9.97 0.70 -11.20
N GLU A 197 9.70 1.01 -12.46
CA GLU A 197 8.88 2.14 -12.89
C GLU A 197 7.42 1.95 -12.47
N ARG A 198 6.86 0.75 -12.65
CA ARG A 198 5.52 0.43 -12.13
C ARG A 198 5.43 0.58 -10.62
N LEU A 199 6.45 0.11 -9.90
CA LEU A 199 6.47 0.21 -8.45
C LEU A 199 6.56 1.67 -7.98
N LYS A 200 7.35 2.50 -8.66
CA LYS A 200 7.39 3.96 -8.41
C LYS A 200 6.00 4.57 -8.58
N GLU A 201 5.30 4.24 -9.66
CA GLU A 201 3.95 4.75 -9.96
C GLU A 201 2.95 4.38 -8.87
N VAL A 202 2.79 3.08 -8.56
CA VAL A 202 1.79 2.63 -7.57
C VAL A 202 2.09 3.14 -6.17
N LEU A 203 3.37 3.25 -5.81
CA LEU A 203 3.77 3.77 -4.49
C LEU A 203 3.70 5.29 -4.44
N GLY A 204 3.58 5.98 -5.56
CA GLY A 204 3.50 7.43 -5.57
C GLY A 204 4.85 8.10 -5.37
N HIS A 205 5.89 7.57 -6.01
CA HIS A 205 7.21 8.19 -6.07
C HIS A 205 7.29 9.02 -7.35
N GLY A 206 7.74 10.28 -7.23
CA GLY A 206 7.92 11.14 -8.40
C GLY A 206 8.98 10.57 -9.36
N PRO A 207 9.09 11.07 -10.60
CA PRO A 207 10.02 10.54 -11.60
C PRO A 207 11.49 10.61 -11.18
N LEU A 208 11.83 11.57 -10.30
CA LEU A 208 13.16 11.74 -9.72
C LEU A 208 13.37 10.95 -8.40
N GLY A 209 12.36 10.22 -7.93
CA GLY A 209 12.41 9.44 -6.69
C GLY A 209 12.95 8.03 -6.90
N ASP A 210 14.10 7.73 -6.31
CA ASP A 210 14.64 6.37 -6.21
C ASP A 210 13.82 5.55 -5.20
N ALA A 211 12.64 5.06 -5.61
CA ALA A 211 11.87 4.07 -4.85
C ALA A 211 12.60 2.74 -4.68
N THR A 212 13.34 2.37 -5.72
CA THR A 212 13.72 1.00 -6.00
C THR A 212 14.67 0.40 -4.96
N PRO A 213 15.69 1.12 -4.43
CA PRO A 213 16.61 0.52 -3.47
C PRO A 213 15.93 0.15 -2.14
N SER A 214 14.98 0.96 -1.66
CA SER A 214 14.33 0.70 -0.36
C SER A 214 13.39 -0.50 -0.37
N TYR A 215 12.79 -0.81 -1.52
CA TYR A 215 11.80 -1.89 -1.66
C TYR A 215 12.40 -3.22 -2.12
N ARG A 216 13.71 -3.27 -2.38
CA ARG A 216 14.47 -4.50 -2.61
C ARG A 216 14.98 -5.16 -1.32
N LYS A 217 14.59 -4.62 -0.16
CA LYS A 217 14.98 -5.15 1.15
C LYS A 217 14.46 -6.57 1.37
N PHE A 218 13.30 -6.92 0.82
CA PHE A 218 12.66 -8.21 1.02
C PHE A 218 12.49 -8.96 -0.31
N CYS A 219 12.40 -10.28 -0.24
CA CYS A 219 11.92 -11.13 -1.32
C CYS A 219 10.90 -12.14 -0.77
N LEU A 220 9.94 -12.54 -1.59
CA LEU A 220 9.00 -13.59 -1.19
C LEU A 220 9.69 -14.96 -1.24
N THR A 221 9.41 -15.82 -0.26
CA THR A 221 9.82 -17.23 -0.33
C THR A 221 9.05 -17.94 -1.44
N GLU A 222 9.57 -19.07 -1.94
CA GLU A 222 8.93 -19.83 -3.02
C GLU A 222 7.51 -20.30 -2.67
N HIS A 223 7.26 -20.53 -1.37
CA HIS A 223 5.97 -20.96 -0.84
C HIS A 223 4.95 -19.83 -0.67
N SER A 224 5.36 -18.57 -0.83
CA SER A 224 4.44 -17.44 -0.67
C SER A 224 3.44 -17.34 -1.81
N THR A 225 2.16 -17.41 -1.46
CA THR A 225 1.06 -17.11 -2.37
C THR A 225 0.76 -15.62 -2.30
N SER A 226 0.81 -14.95 -3.46
CA SER A 226 0.71 -13.49 -3.58
C SER A 226 -0.67 -12.99 -4.02
N ARG A 227 -1.62 -13.90 -4.31
CA ARG A 227 -3.03 -13.61 -4.58
C ARG A 227 -3.90 -14.59 -3.82
N PHE A 228 -4.95 -14.07 -3.17
CA PHE A 228 -6.07 -14.80 -2.59
C PHE A 228 -7.38 -14.31 -3.19
#